data_AF-A0A7W1TWI1-F1
#
_entry.id   AF-A0A7W1TWI1-F1
#
_cell.length_a   1.000
_cell.length_b   1.000
_cell.length_c   1.000
_cell.angle_alpha   90.00
_cell.angle_beta   90.00
_cell.angle_gamma   90.00
#
_symmetry.space_group_name_H-M   'P 1'
#
loop_
_entity.id
_entity.type
_entity.pdbx_description
1 polymer ?
#
loop_
_entity_poly.entity_id
_entity_poly.type
_entity_poly.pdbx_seq_one_letter_code
_entity_poly.pdbx_strand_id
1 'polypeptide(L)'
;MSLTRPAVTGSGRAGAIWAIAAGLAVLAGVSVLARSGGRGFSLWVDEGMSVGIASHSLTEIPAVLIRDGSPPLYYVVLHLWMGLFGSSEVAVRSLSLVIALVAIPVA
;
A
#
# COMPACT_ATOMS: atom_id res chain seq x y z
N MET A 1 2.49 53.34 19.46
CA MET A 1 1.84 52.76 18.27
C MET A 1 2.08 51.25 18.31
N SER A 2 1.17 50.51 18.96
CA SER A 2 1.32 49.08 19.25
C SER A 2 0.58 48.26 18.18
N LEU A 3 1.31 47.46 17.41
CA LEU A 3 0.77 46.54 16.41
C LEU A 3 0.47 45.20 17.08
N THR A 4 -0.79 44.94 17.43
CA THR A 4 -1.25 43.62 17.83
C THR A 4 -1.36 42.74 16.59
N ARG A 5 -0.42 41.78 16.42
CA ARG A 5 -0.51 40.74 15.40
C ARG A 5 -1.71 39.82 15.73
N PRO A 6 -2.62 39.55 14.78
CA PRO A 6 -3.70 38.60 15.04
C PRO A 6 -3.12 37.19 15.20
N ALA A 7 -3.51 36.51 16.28
CA ALA A 7 -3.21 35.11 16.49
C ALA A 7 -3.97 34.29 15.44
N VAL A 8 -3.26 33.71 14.48
CA VAL A 8 -3.85 32.72 13.57
C VAL A 8 -4.20 31.50 14.40
N THR A 9 -5.49 31.32 14.68
CA THR A 9 -6.02 30.19 15.44
C THR A 9 -5.80 28.88 14.66
N GLY A 10 -5.08 27.93 15.26
CA GLY A 10 -4.67 26.66 14.61
C GLY A 10 -5.82 25.69 14.27
N SER A 11 -7.06 26.00 14.65
CA SER A 11 -8.24 25.14 14.44
C SER A 11 -8.59 24.93 12.97
N GLY A 12 -8.39 25.94 12.11
CA GLY A 12 -8.66 25.82 10.68
C GLY A 12 -7.71 24.85 9.96
N ARG A 13 -6.47 24.73 10.44
CA ARG A 13 -5.48 23.80 9.90
C ARG A 13 -5.81 22.35 10.26
N ALA A 14 -6.19 22.10 11.51
CA ALA A 14 -6.60 20.77 11.95
C ALA A 14 -7.82 20.26 11.18
N GLY A 15 -8.83 21.12 10.95
CA GLY A 15 -10.01 20.76 10.14
C GLY A 15 -9.66 20.42 8.69
N ALA A 16 -8.75 21.19 8.07
CA ALA A 16 -8.27 20.92 6.72
C ALA A 16 -7.51 19.58 6.63
N ILE A 17 -6.66 19.27 7.62
CA ILE A 17 -5.91 18.00 7.68
C ILE A 17 -6.87 16.80 7.73
N TRP A 18 -7.88 16.85 8.59
CA TRP A 18 -8.87 15.77 8.70
C TRP A 18 -9.70 15.61 7.42
N ALA A 19 -10.06 16.72 6.77
CA ALA A 19 -10.76 16.66 5.48
C ALA A 19 -9.90 16.04 4.37
N ILE A 20 -8.61 16.37 4.32
CA ILE A 20 -7.65 15.77 3.36
C ILE A 20 -7.48 14.28 3.65
N ALA A 21 -7.27 13.90 4.91
CA ALA A 21 -7.11 12.49 5.30
C ALA A 21 -8.35 11.65 4.96
N ALA A 22 -9.55 12.18 5.23
CA ALA A 22 -10.80 11.54 4.85
C ALA A 22 -10.93 11.44 3.31
N GLY A 23 -10.57 12.48 2.57
CA GLY A 23 -10.53 12.46 1.11
C GLY A 23 -9.59 11.39 0.55
N LEU A 24 -8.38 11.27 1.08
CA LEU A 24 -7.41 10.24 0.70
C LEU A 24 -7.90 8.83 1.04
N ALA A 25 -8.51 8.63 2.21
CA ALA A 25 -9.09 7.35 2.58
C ALA A 25 -10.24 6.94 1.65
N VAL A 26 -11.10 7.89 1.26
CA VAL A 26 -12.16 7.65 0.27
C VAL A 26 -11.56 7.33 -1.10
N LEU A 27 -10.56 8.07 -1.57
CA LEU A 27 -9.90 7.79 -2.84
C LEU A 27 -9.21 6.42 -2.83
N ALA A 28 -8.57 6.04 -1.73
CA ALA A 28 -7.99 4.71 -1.57
C ALA A 28 -9.08 3.62 -1.60
N GLY A 29 -10.19 3.82 -0.89
CA GLY A 29 -11.35 2.91 -0.90
C GLY A 29 -11.96 2.76 -2.30
N VAL A 30 -12.16 3.88 -3.01
CA VAL A 30 -12.66 3.88 -4.40
C VAL A 30 -11.66 3.21 -5.34
N SER A 31 -10.36 3.48 -5.19
CA SER A 31 -9.31 2.84 -5.98
C SER A 31 -9.32 1.33 -5.78
N VAL A 32 -9.39 0.86 -4.53
CA VAL A 32 -9.52 -0.56 -4.20
C VAL A 32 -10.78 -1.14 -4.84
N LEU A 33 -11.94 -0.52 -4.65
CA LEU A 33 -13.22 -1.02 -5.19
C LEU A 33 -13.24 -1.05 -6.72
N ALA A 34 -12.73 -0.01 -7.38
CA ALA A 34 -12.61 0.07 -8.84
C ALA A 34 -11.64 -0.97 -9.41
N ARG A 35 -10.63 -1.34 -8.62
CA ARG A 35 -9.59 -2.31 -9.00
C ARG A 35 -9.88 -3.73 -8.52
N SER A 36 -10.92 -3.90 -7.69
CA SER A 36 -11.48 -5.19 -7.25
C SER A 36 -12.76 -5.57 -7.99
N GLY A 37 -13.41 -4.63 -8.67
CA GLY A 37 -14.70 -4.81 -9.35
C GLY A 37 -14.55 -5.01 -10.86
N GLY A 38 -14.28 -6.23 -11.31
CA GLY A 38 -14.27 -6.54 -12.74
C GLY A 38 -13.91 -7.99 -13.02
N ARG A 39 -14.92 -8.77 -13.42
CA ARG A 39 -14.82 -10.19 -13.80
C ARG A 39 -13.69 -10.39 -14.82
N GLY A 40 -12.55 -10.96 -14.39
CA GLY A 40 -11.51 -11.49 -15.30
C GLY A 40 -10.17 -10.74 -15.39
N PHE A 41 -9.86 -9.76 -14.52
CA PHE A 41 -8.53 -9.15 -14.55
C PHE A 41 -7.49 -10.02 -13.85
N SER A 42 -6.82 -10.89 -14.62
CA SER A 42 -5.59 -11.56 -14.18
C SER A 42 -4.62 -10.56 -13.54
N LEU A 43 -3.84 -11.02 -12.56
CA LEU A 43 -2.67 -10.29 -12.07
C LEU A 43 -1.88 -9.74 -13.27
N TRP A 44 -1.39 -8.51 -13.12
CA TRP A 44 -0.43 -7.96 -14.09
C TRP A 44 0.81 -8.87 -14.10
N VAL A 45 1.57 -8.88 -15.20
CA VAL A 45 2.68 -9.83 -15.35
C VAL A 45 3.67 -9.74 -14.18
N ASP A 46 4.00 -8.54 -13.73
CA ASP A 46 4.86 -8.28 -12.56
C ASP A 46 4.22 -8.68 -11.22
N GLU A 47 2.91 -8.46 -11.06
CA GLU A 47 2.16 -8.91 -9.88
C GLU A 47 2.11 -10.45 -9.83
N GLY A 48 1.86 -11.10 -10.96
CA GLY A 48 1.84 -12.55 -11.10
C GLY A 48 3.20 -13.18 -10.84
N MET A 49 4.27 -12.58 -11.35
CA MET A 49 5.65 -13.00 -11.03
C MET A 49 5.95 -12.82 -9.53
N SER A 50 5.52 -11.71 -8.93
CA SER A 50 5.70 -11.46 -7.50
C SER A 50 5.00 -12.50 -6.64
N VAL A 51 3.74 -12.80 -6.96
CA VAL A 51 2.95 -13.85 -6.30
C VAL A 51 3.57 -15.23 -6.52
N GLY A 52 4.02 -15.53 -7.74
CA GLY A 52 4.71 -16.78 -8.06
C GLY A 52 5.97 -16.98 -7.22
N ILE A 53 6.84 -15.98 -7.16
CA ILE A 53 8.07 -16.03 -6.34
C ILE A 53 7.72 -16.16 -4.86
N ALA A 54 6.77 -15.35 -4.36
CA ALA A 54 6.36 -15.37 -2.96
C ALA A 54 5.59 -16.65 -2.56
N SER A 55 5.15 -17.46 -3.51
CA SER A 55 4.48 -18.74 -3.25
C SER A 55 5.46 -19.88 -2.92
N HIS A 56 6.76 -19.68 -3.16
CA HIS A 56 7.80 -20.60 -2.70
C HIS A 56 7.96 -20.57 -1.17
N SER A 57 8.60 -21.60 -0.60
CA SER A 57 8.94 -21.56 0.82
C SER A 57 9.91 -20.42 1.13
N LEU A 58 9.86 -19.88 2.35
CA LEU A 58 10.72 -18.76 2.77
C LEU A 58 12.21 -19.00 2.51
N THR A 59 12.67 -20.25 2.63
CA THR A 59 14.05 -20.66 2.39
C THR A 59 14.43 -20.72 0.92
N GLU A 60 13.45 -20.88 0.02
CA GLU A 60 13.67 -20.98 -1.43
C GLU A 60 13.58 -19.62 -2.13
N ILE A 61 12.85 -18.64 -1.57
CA ILE A 61 12.68 -17.31 -2.15
C ILE A 61 14.03 -16.66 -2.55
N PRO A 62 15.08 -16.63 -1.70
CA PRO A 62 16.36 -16.08 -2.10
C PRO A 62 16.99 -16.81 -3.29
N ALA A 63 16.86 -18.13 -3.36
CA ALA A 63 17.44 -18.93 -4.44
C ALA A 63 16.74 -18.68 -5.79
N VAL A 64 15.41 -18.51 -5.78
CA VAL A 64 14.64 -18.15 -6.97
C VAL A 64 15.03 -16.74 -7.46
N LEU A 65 15.26 -15.81 -6.53
CA LEU A 65 15.63 -14.44 -6.82
C LEU A 65 17.06 -14.25 -7.32
N ILE A 66 17.97 -15.22 -7.14
CA ILE A 66 19.31 -15.16 -7.76
C ILE A 66 19.21 -15.03 -9.29
N ARG A 67 18.16 -15.60 -9.89
CA ARG A 67 17.92 -15.51 -11.34
C ARG A 67 17.23 -14.21 -11.76
N ASP A 68 16.43 -13.63 -10.87
CA ASP A 68 15.65 -12.42 -11.11
C ASP A 68 16.45 -11.13 -10.79
N GLY A 69 17.39 -11.20 -9.85
CA GLY A 69 18.24 -10.08 -9.41
C GLY A 69 17.60 -9.15 -8.38
N SER A 70 16.32 -9.35 -8.05
CA SER A 70 15.60 -8.49 -7.11
C SER A 70 15.91 -8.82 -5.63
N PRO A 71 16.00 -7.82 -4.73
CA PRO A 71 16.17 -8.06 -3.29
C PRO A 71 14.99 -8.86 -2.68
N PRO A 72 15.24 -9.76 -1.72
CA PRO A 72 14.24 -10.72 -1.24
C PRO A 72 13.18 -10.13 -0.31
N LEU A 73 13.41 -8.95 0.26
CA LEU A 73 12.59 -8.43 1.36
C LEU A 73 11.10 -8.35 0.99
N TYR A 74 10.78 -7.78 -0.18
CA TYR A 74 9.40 -7.62 -0.61
C TYR A 74 8.67 -8.97 -0.74
N TYR A 75 9.32 -9.96 -1.36
CA TYR A 75 8.75 -11.30 -1.59
C TYR A 75 8.56 -12.08 -0.29
N VAL A 76 9.48 -11.92 0.68
CA VAL A 76 9.34 -12.50 2.02
C VAL A 76 8.14 -11.90 2.76
N VAL A 77 7.99 -10.57 2.72
CA VAL A 77 6.84 -9.91 3.35
C VAL A 77 5.54 -10.32 2.65
N LEU A 78 5.54 -10.42 1.32
CA LEU A 78 4.39 -10.88 0.54
C LEU A 78 4.03 -12.34 0.86
N HIS A 79 5.00 -13.23 1.05
CA HIS A 79 4.77 -14.61 1.47
C HIS A 79 4.01 -14.66 2.81
N LEU A 80 4.50 -13.93 3.80
CA LEU A 80 3.86 -13.84 5.12
C LEU A 80 2.46 -13.22 5.02
N TRP A 81 2.30 -12.17 4.22
CA TRP A 81 1.02 -11.51 4.00
C TRP A 81 -0.01 -12.45 3.37
N MET A 82 0.39 -13.20 2.33
CA MET A 82 -0.48 -14.22 1.71
C MET A 82 -0.85 -15.34 2.68
N GLY A 83 0.03 -15.70 3.61
CA GLY A 83 -0.29 -16.65 4.68
C GLY A 83 -1.37 -16.14 5.64
N LEU A 84 -1.48 -14.83 5.83
CA LEU A 84 -2.46 -14.21 6.74
C LEU A 84 -3.77 -13.83 6.07
N PHE A 85 -3.71 -13.27 4.85
CA PHE A 85 -4.85 -12.67 4.14
C PHE A 85 -5.27 -13.44 2.89
N GLY A 86 -4.54 -14.49 2.53
CA GLY A 86 -4.74 -15.29 1.32
C GLY A 86 -4.07 -14.71 0.08
N SER A 87 -4.21 -15.41 -1.05
CA SER A 87 -3.59 -15.08 -2.34
C SER A 87 -4.56 -14.50 -3.36
N SER A 88 -5.71 -13.96 -2.91
CA SER A 88 -6.62 -13.24 -3.80
C SER A 88 -5.97 -11.95 -4.32
N GLU A 89 -6.38 -11.46 -5.49
CA GLU A 89 -5.87 -10.20 -6.06
C GLU A 89 -5.96 -9.02 -5.09
N VAL A 90 -7.07 -8.93 -4.37
CA VAL A 90 -7.30 -7.90 -3.37
C VAL A 90 -6.32 -8.03 -2.20
N ALA A 91 -6.07 -9.25 -1.74
CA ALA A 91 -5.13 -9.51 -0.65
C ALA A 91 -3.69 -9.18 -1.03
N VAL A 92 -3.24 -9.57 -2.22
CA VAL A 92 -1.85 -9.30 -2.64
C VAL A 92 -1.62 -7.82 -2.94
N ARG A 93 -2.60 -7.13 -3.53
CA ARG A 93 -2.53 -5.68 -3.80
C ARG A 93 -2.64 -4.84 -2.53
N SER A 94 -3.32 -5.32 -1.49
CA SER A 94 -3.50 -4.56 -0.25
C SER A 94 -2.20 -4.37 0.53
N LEU A 95 -1.23 -5.28 0.41
CA LEU A 95 0.10 -5.09 1.00
C LEU A 95 0.77 -3.81 0.47
N SER A 96 0.83 -3.65 -0.85
CA SER A 96 1.43 -2.47 -1.49
C SER A 96 0.69 -1.18 -1.10
N LEU A 97 -0.64 -1.26 -0.98
CA LEU A 97 -1.44 -0.13 -0.50
C LEU A 97 -1.07 0.24 0.95
N VAL A 98 -0.93 -0.73 1.85
CA VAL A 98 -0.54 -0.49 3.24
C VAL A 98 0.84 0.14 3.32
N ILE A 99 1.83 -0.39 2.59
CA ILE A 99 3.18 0.19 2.54
C ILE A 99 3.14 1.62 2.02
N ALA A 100 2.38 1.88 0.95
CA ALA A 100 2.22 3.21 0.38
C ALA A 100 1.59 4.18 1.40
N LEU A 101 0.57 3.75 2.14
CA LEU A 101 -0.07 4.57 3.18
C LEU A 101 0.89 4.89 4.33
N VAL A 102 1.66 3.90 4.80
CA VAL A 102 2.66 4.08 5.87
C VAL A 102 3.82 4.99 5.42
N ALA A 103 4.15 4.99 4.13
CA ALA A 103 5.21 5.83 3.57
C ALA A 103 4.83 7.32 3.46
N ILE A 104 3.56 7.70 3.64
CA ILE A 104 3.12 9.10 3.62
C ILE A 104 3.58 9.77 4.93
N PRO A 105 4.43 10.82 4.88
CA PRO A 105 4.85 11.54 6.07
C PRO A 105 3.64 12.18 6.76
N VAL A 106 3.49 11.94 8.05
CA VAL A 106 2.57 12.71 8.89
C VAL A 106 3.27 14.03 9.19
N ALA A 107 2.88 15.09 8.48
CA ALA A 107 3.43 16.43 8.61
C ALA A 107 3.05 17.12 9.94
#